data_AF-A0A964ES70-F1
#
_entry.id   AF-A0A964ES70-F1
#
_cell.length_a   1.000
_cell.length_b   1.000
_cell.length_c   1.000
_cell.angle_alpha   90.00
_cell.angle_beta   90.00
_cell.angle_gamma   90.00
#
_symmetry.space_group_name_H-M   'P 1'
#
loop_
_entity.id
_entity.type
_entity.pdbx_description
1 polymer ?
#
loop_
_entity_poly.entity_id
_entity_poly.type
_entity_poly.pdbx_seq_one_letter_code
_entity_poly.pdbx_strand_id
1 'polypeptide(L)'
;PPRPAGERPSLVDGVRRVVEGVSVRADGVVERQGSVDLGETLDRIARGERFPSRNDGAVFQNRERRLPAHPSGYYREYVHPTPGMRGPGPQRLIRGERGEWYYTPDHYGTFIPLNGARAP
;
A
#
# COMPACT_ATOMS: atom_id res chain seq x y z
N PRO A 1 27.14 -14.31 -6.42
CA PRO A 1 27.59 -13.12 -7.18
C PRO A 1 26.76 -11.90 -6.72
N PRO A 2 27.36 -10.71 -6.52
CA PRO A 2 26.57 -9.50 -6.31
C PRO A 2 25.76 -9.18 -7.58
N ARG A 3 24.50 -8.75 -7.41
CA ARG A 3 23.62 -8.42 -8.54
C ARG A 3 24.04 -7.09 -9.19
N PRO A 4 23.88 -6.94 -10.52
CA PRO A 4 24.20 -5.70 -11.22
C PRO A 4 23.29 -4.55 -10.78
N ALA A 5 23.90 -3.39 -10.51
CA ALA A 5 23.20 -2.15 -10.24
C ALA A 5 22.58 -1.64 -11.56
N GLY A 6 21.28 -1.85 -11.76
CA GLY A 6 20.59 -1.35 -12.96
C GLY A 6 19.23 -2.00 -13.23
N GLU A 7 19.03 -3.24 -12.80
CA GLU A 7 17.68 -3.82 -12.78
C GLU A 7 16.90 -3.20 -11.62
N ARG A 8 15.96 -2.32 -11.94
CA ARG A 8 14.85 -2.04 -11.03
C ARG A 8 14.21 -3.40 -10.71
N PRO A 9 13.96 -3.76 -9.45
CA PRO A 9 13.19 -4.96 -9.15
C PRO A 9 11.77 -4.76 -9.66
N SER A 10 11.54 -5.05 -10.95
CA SER A 10 10.24 -5.46 -11.45
C SER A 10 9.98 -6.79 -10.81
N LEU A 11 9.11 -6.90 -9.79
CA LEU A 11 8.44 -8.14 -9.40
C LEU A 11 7.58 -7.92 -8.15
N VAL A 12 6.51 -7.17 -8.35
CA VAL A 12 5.22 -7.60 -7.82
C VAL A 12 4.37 -7.85 -9.06
N ASP A 13 4.65 -8.97 -9.73
CA ASP A 13 3.99 -9.30 -11.00
C ASP A 13 2.47 -9.25 -10.85
N GLY A 14 1.81 -8.62 -11.81
CA GLY A 14 0.36 -8.45 -11.82
C GLY A 14 -0.20 -7.40 -10.86
N VAL A 15 0.63 -6.63 -10.15
CA VAL A 15 0.17 -5.51 -9.30
C VAL A 15 0.14 -4.20 -10.08
N ARG A 16 -1.05 -3.58 -10.14
CA ARG A 16 -1.27 -2.25 -10.70
C ARG A 16 -0.46 -1.21 -9.91
N ARG A 17 0.40 -0.48 -10.62
CA ARG A 17 1.27 0.56 -10.03
C ARG A 17 0.64 1.94 -10.00
N VAL A 18 -0.26 2.24 -10.94
CA VAL A 18 -0.96 3.52 -10.99
C VAL A 18 -2.45 3.30 -10.76
N VAL A 19 -3.03 4.00 -9.79
CA VAL A 19 -4.47 3.98 -9.53
C VAL A 19 -5.05 5.33 -9.92
N GLU A 20 -6.00 5.33 -10.85
CA GLU A 20 -6.64 6.54 -11.37
C GLU A 20 -7.92 6.88 -10.57
N GLY A 21 -8.35 8.14 -10.64
CA GLY A 21 -9.61 8.59 -10.02
C GLY A 21 -9.63 8.51 -8.50
N VAL A 22 -8.46 8.52 -7.86
CA VAL A 22 -8.31 8.41 -6.42
C VAL A 22 -8.62 9.74 -5.75
N SER A 23 -9.36 9.70 -4.64
CA SER A 23 -9.48 10.81 -3.69
C SER A 23 -8.74 10.46 -2.40
N VAL A 24 -7.57 11.07 -2.20
CA VAL A 24 -6.80 10.94 -0.95
C VAL A 24 -7.47 11.77 0.13
N ARG A 25 -7.80 11.15 1.26
CA ARG A 25 -8.51 11.81 2.36
C ARG A 25 -7.76 11.72 3.67
N ALA A 26 -7.58 12.84 4.34
CA ALA A 26 -7.11 12.91 5.71
C ALA A 26 -8.24 13.50 6.57
N ASP A 27 -8.58 12.83 7.67
CA ASP A 27 -9.61 13.29 8.61
C ASP A 27 -10.96 13.69 7.95
N GLY A 28 -11.34 12.97 6.90
CA GLY A 28 -12.58 13.21 6.14
C GLY A 28 -12.49 14.30 5.07
N VAL A 29 -11.38 15.05 4.99
CA VAL A 29 -11.15 16.10 4.00
C VAL A 29 -10.42 15.53 2.79
N VAL A 30 -10.81 15.93 1.58
CA VAL A 30 -10.09 15.54 0.36
C VAL A 30 -8.85 16.42 0.20
N GLU A 31 -7.68 15.82 0.40
CA GLU A 31 -6.37 16.47 0.30
C GLU A 31 -5.86 16.51 -1.14
N ARG A 32 -6.21 15.49 -1.94
CA ARG A 32 -5.77 15.35 -3.33
C ARG A 32 -6.75 14.51 -4.12
N GLN A 33 -6.94 14.85 -5.39
CA GLN A 33 -7.65 14.02 -6.37
C GLN A 33 -6.78 13.79 -7.61
N GLY A 34 -6.92 12.62 -8.24
CA GLY A 34 -6.26 12.29 -9.50
C GLY A 34 -5.67 10.88 -9.50
N SER A 35 -4.58 10.71 -10.25
CA SER A 35 -3.84 9.45 -10.29
C SER A 35 -2.77 9.39 -9.21
N VAL A 36 -2.60 8.22 -8.61
CA VAL A 36 -1.57 7.94 -7.60
C VAL A 36 -0.63 6.87 -8.14
N ASP A 37 0.66 7.19 -8.21
CA ASP A 37 1.72 6.23 -8.54
C ASP A 37 2.28 5.59 -7.26
N LEU A 38 2.04 4.29 -7.12
CA LEU A 38 2.45 3.46 -6.00
C LEU A 38 3.83 2.84 -6.20
N GLY A 39 4.42 3.01 -7.38
CA GLY A 39 5.60 2.30 -7.84
C GLY A 39 6.80 2.45 -6.93
N GLU A 40 7.11 3.67 -6.49
CA GLU A 40 8.23 3.92 -5.58
C GLU A 40 8.07 3.16 -4.26
N THR A 41 6.84 3.10 -3.73
CA THR A 41 6.56 2.37 -2.49
C THR A 41 6.60 0.86 -2.70
N LEU A 42 6.07 0.35 -3.81
CA LEU A 42 6.17 -1.07 -4.16
C LEU A 42 7.64 -1.50 -4.31
N ASP A 43 8.46 -0.69 -4.96
CA ASP A 43 9.88 -1.00 -5.15
C ASP A 43 10.65 -0.94 -3.83
N ARG A 44 10.36 0.05 -2.98
CA ARG A 44 10.90 0.15 -1.61
C ARG A 44 10.58 -1.12 -0.80
N ILE A 45 9.33 -1.57 -0.84
CA ILE A 45 8.91 -2.79 -0.14
C ILE A 45 9.62 -4.03 -0.72
N ALA A 46 9.77 -4.12 -2.05
CA ALA A 46 10.47 -5.22 -2.71
C ALA A 46 11.96 -5.31 -2.32
N ARG A 47 12.60 -4.17 -2.04
CA ARG A 47 13.97 -4.10 -1.50
C ARG A 47 14.07 -4.37 0.00
N GLY A 48 12.94 -4.51 0.71
CA GLY A 48 12.91 -4.67 2.16
C GLY A 48 13.16 -3.37 2.93
N GLU A 49 13.04 -2.22 2.28
CA GLU A 49 13.29 -0.90 2.86
C GLU A 49 12.05 -0.41 3.62
N ARG A 50 12.26 0.22 4.79
CA ARG A 50 11.19 0.75 5.63
C ARG A 50 11.03 2.26 5.50
N PHE A 51 9.80 2.74 5.62
CA PHE A 51 9.49 4.13 5.81
C PHE A 51 9.70 4.47 7.28
N PRO A 52 10.13 5.69 7.64
CA PRO A 52 10.28 6.11 9.03
C PRO A 52 8.92 6.26 9.74
N SER A 53 8.25 5.13 9.99
CA SER A 53 7.01 5.01 10.75
C SER A 53 7.00 3.66 11.45
N ARG A 54 6.51 3.63 12.69
CA ARG A 54 6.43 2.39 13.49
C ARG A 54 5.53 1.33 12.85
N ASN A 55 4.55 1.77 12.07
CA ASN A 55 3.57 0.87 11.45
C ASN A 55 4.00 0.37 10.07
N ASP A 56 5.06 0.92 9.46
CA ASP A 56 5.54 0.44 8.14
C ASP A 56 6.10 -0.98 8.29
N GLY A 57 5.43 -1.96 7.68
CA GLY A 57 5.71 -3.40 7.78
C GLY A 57 5.05 -4.12 8.97
N ALA A 58 4.23 -3.42 9.76
CA ALA A 58 3.51 -4.00 10.89
C ALA A 58 2.32 -4.87 10.46
N VAL A 59 1.79 -5.66 11.39
CA VAL A 59 0.58 -6.47 11.16
C VAL A 59 -0.64 -5.57 11.06
N PHE A 60 -1.35 -5.64 9.94
CA PHE A 60 -2.66 -5.03 9.79
C PHE A 60 -3.74 -5.99 10.31
N GLN A 61 -4.45 -5.58 11.35
CA GLN A 61 -5.38 -6.48 12.06
C GLN A 61 -6.74 -6.65 11.36
N ASN A 62 -7.05 -5.83 10.34
CA ASN A 62 -8.35 -5.86 9.65
C ASN A 62 -9.57 -5.88 10.60
N ARG A 63 -9.52 -5.07 11.68
CA ARG A 63 -10.54 -5.10 12.75
C ARG A 63 -11.94 -4.76 12.26
N GLU A 64 -12.03 -3.82 11.34
CA GLU A 64 -13.28 -3.38 10.71
C GLU A 64 -13.75 -4.33 9.59
N ARG A 65 -13.02 -5.42 9.34
CA ARG A 65 -13.35 -6.48 8.37
C ARG A 65 -13.65 -5.96 6.97
N ARG A 66 -12.97 -4.89 6.57
CA ARG A 66 -13.04 -4.30 5.23
C ARG A 66 -12.21 -5.04 4.18
N LEU A 67 -11.40 -6.01 4.59
CA LEU A 67 -10.77 -6.99 3.71
C LEU A 67 -11.30 -8.39 4.03
N PRO A 68 -11.15 -9.38 3.12
CA PRO A 68 -11.51 -10.77 3.40
C PRO A 68 -10.92 -11.26 4.74
N ALA A 69 -11.72 -12.02 5.49
CA ALA A 69 -11.34 -12.53 6.80
C ALA A 69 -10.26 -13.61 6.68
N HIS A 70 -9.14 -13.40 7.39
CA HIS A 70 -8.02 -14.33 7.48
C HIS A 70 -7.49 -14.37 8.93
N PRO A 71 -6.67 -15.37 9.30
CA PRO A 71 -6.03 -15.42 10.61
C PRO A 71 -5.18 -14.18 10.93
N SER A 72 -4.95 -13.93 12.22
CA SER A 72 -4.07 -12.86 12.67
C SER A 72 -2.67 -13.01 12.05
N GLY A 73 -2.08 -11.90 11.60
CA GLY A 73 -0.77 -11.88 10.95
C GLY A 73 -0.80 -11.96 9.43
N TYR A 74 -1.94 -12.33 8.83
CA TYR A 74 -2.06 -12.51 7.37
C TYR A 74 -1.79 -11.25 6.55
N TYR A 75 -2.18 -10.09 7.08
CA TYR A 75 -1.98 -8.82 6.39
C TYR A 75 -0.86 -8.00 7.03
N ARG A 76 -0.05 -7.37 6.19
CA ARG A 76 0.91 -6.34 6.59
C ARG A 76 0.58 -5.01 5.96
N GLU A 77 0.77 -3.93 6.70
CA GLU A 77 0.60 -2.58 6.21
C GLU A 77 1.94 -1.90 5.90
N TYR A 78 1.93 -1.02 4.90
CA TYR A 78 3.07 -0.21 4.50
C TYR A 78 2.61 1.21 4.22
N VAL A 79 3.42 2.19 4.62
CA VAL A 79 3.14 3.61 4.42
C VAL A 79 3.42 3.99 2.97
N HIS A 80 2.43 4.57 2.31
CA HIS A 80 2.63 5.30 1.07
C HIS A 80 2.69 6.80 1.40
N PRO A 81 3.82 7.49 1.16
CA PRO A 81 3.95 8.90 1.50
C PRO A 81 2.93 9.77 0.75
N THR A 82 2.41 10.80 1.42
CA THR A 82 1.56 11.80 0.75
C THR A 82 2.40 13.05 0.49
N PRO A 83 2.65 13.43 -0.78
CA PRO A 83 3.47 14.59 -1.10
C PRO A 83 2.95 15.86 -0.43
N GLY A 84 3.83 16.57 0.28
CA GLY A 84 3.52 17.81 1.00
C GLY A 84 3.01 17.62 2.44
N MET A 85 2.74 16.40 2.87
CA MET A 85 2.26 16.12 4.23
C MET A 85 3.41 15.72 5.16
N ARG A 86 3.38 16.21 6.40
CA ARG A 86 4.31 15.76 7.45
C ARG A 86 3.81 14.44 8.04
N GLY A 87 4.73 13.51 8.29
CA GLY A 87 4.42 12.20 8.87
C GLY A 87 3.87 11.19 7.84
N PRO A 88 3.24 10.09 8.31
CA PRO A 88 2.82 8.99 7.43
C PRO A 88 1.66 9.33 6.48
N GLY A 89 0.86 10.34 6.81
CA GLY A 89 -0.38 10.66 6.10
C GLY A 89 -1.41 9.52 6.10
N PRO A 90 -2.47 9.60 5.27
CA PRO A 90 -3.56 8.62 5.27
C PRO A 90 -3.31 7.39 4.40
N GLN A 91 -2.37 7.46 3.45
CA GLN A 91 -2.24 6.45 2.40
C GLN A 91 -1.46 5.21 2.86
N ARG A 92 -1.97 4.02 2.54
CA ARG A 92 -1.29 2.74 2.86
C ARG A 92 -1.42 1.74 1.71
N LEU A 93 -0.45 0.83 1.65
CA LEU A 93 -0.52 -0.43 0.93
C LEU A 93 -0.70 -1.56 1.94
N ILE A 94 -1.61 -2.49 1.67
CA ILE A 94 -1.80 -3.71 2.45
C ILE A 94 -1.43 -4.91 1.59
N ARG A 95 -0.55 -5.77 2.12
CA ARG A 95 -0.12 -7.00 1.48
C ARG A 95 -0.67 -8.20 2.25
N GLY A 96 -1.36 -9.10 1.56
CA GLY A 96 -1.70 -10.44 2.06
C GLY A 96 -0.56 -11.44 1.85
N GLU A 97 -0.49 -12.46 2.70
CA GLU A 97 0.54 -13.51 2.60
C GLU A 97 0.52 -14.27 1.26
N ARG A 98 -0.64 -14.37 0.59
CA ARG A 98 -0.79 -15.05 -0.70
C ARG A 98 -0.57 -14.12 -1.90
N GLY A 99 -0.09 -12.91 -1.65
CA GLY A 99 0.27 -11.96 -2.70
C GLY A 99 -0.86 -11.02 -3.10
N GLU A 100 -1.96 -10.96 -2.36
CA GLU A 100 -2.98 -9.92 -2.53
C GLU A 100 -2.40 -8.55 -2.18
N TRP A 101 -2.74 -7.55 -2.98
CA TRP A 101 -2.36 -6.17 -2.72
C TRP A 101 -3.59 -5.27 -2.75
N TYR A 102 -3.69 -4.43 -1.74
CA TYR A 102 -4.71 -3.40 -1.63
C TYR A 102 -4.06 -2.05 -1.38
N TYR A 103 -4.65 -1.00 -1.92
CA TYR A 103 -4.31 0.38 -1.63
C TYR A 103 -5.48 1.04 -0.90
N THR A 104 -5.18 1.82 0.14
CA THR A 104 -6.16 2.67 0.80
C THR A 104 -5.70 4.14 0.72
N PRO A 105 -6.52 5.03 0.16
CA PRO A 105 -6.22 6.46 0.04
C PRO A 105 -6.69 7.29 1.25
N ASP A 106 -7.40 6.69 2.19
CA ASP A 106 -8.24 7.36 3.19
C ASP A 106 -8.12 6.72 4.58
N HIS A 107 -6.93 6.23 4.92
CA HIS A 107 -6.62 5.66 6.23
C HIS A 107 -7.52 4.48 6.61
N TYR A 108 -7.52 3.45 5.76
CA TYR A 108 -8.27 2.20 5.89
C TYR A 108 -9.79 2.33 5.70
N GLY A 109 -10.31 3.50 5.31
CA GLY A 109 -11.75 3.72 5.07
C GLY A 109 -12.27 2.94 3.86
N THR A 110 -11.51 2.94 2.77
CA THR A 110 -11.78 2.22 1.53
C THR A 110 -10.52 1.49 1.04
N PHE A 111 -10.73 0.41 0.28
CA PHE A 111 -9.66 -0.40 -0.28
C PHE A 111 -9.85 -0.63 -1.77
N ILE A 112 -8.77 -0.46 -2.53
CA ILE A 112 -8.71 -0.68 -3.96
C ILE A 112 -7.80 -1.89 -4.20
N PRO A 113 -8.32 -3.02 -4.72
CA PRO A 113 -7.50 -4.14 -5.15
C PRO A 113 -6.53 -3.72 -6.26
N LEU A 114 -5.27 -4.09 -6.12
CA LEU A 114 -4.24 -3.76 -7.11
C LEU A 114 -3.93 -4.93 -8.05
N ASN A 115 -4.34 -6.15 -7.71
CA ASN A 115 -4.19 -7.34 -8.55
C ASN A 115 -5.45 -8.20 -8.49
N GLY A 116 -5.35 -9.49 -8.84
CA GLY A 116 -6.45 -10.48 -8.75
C GLY A 116 -7.00 -10.72 -7.34
N ALA A 117 -6.61 -9.92 -6.34
CA ALA A 117 -7.29 -9.79 -5.08
C ALA A 117 -8.78 -9.49 -5.30
N ARG A 118 -9.64 -10.16 -4.54
CA ARG A 118 -11.08 -9.85 -4.55
C ARG A 118 -11.29 -8.50 -3.89
N ALA A 119 -12.06 -7.63 -4.54
CA ALA A 119 -12.62 -6.46 -3.88
C ALA A 119 -13.44 -6.91 -2.65
N PRO A 120 -13.37 -6.18 -1.54
CA PRO A 120 -14.32 -6.37 -0.45
C PRO A 120 -15.77 -6.09 -0.88
#